data_AF-A0A382VFU1-F1
#
_entry.id   AF-A0A382VFU1-F1
#
_cell.length_a   1.000
_cell.length_b   1.000
_cell.length_c   1.000
_cell.angle_alpha   90.00
_cell.angle_beta   90.00
_cell.angle_gamma   90.00
#
_symmetry.space_group_name_H-M   'P 1'
#
loop_
_entity.id
_entity.type
_entity.pdbx_description
1 polymer ?
#
loop_
_entity_poly.entity_id
_entity_poly.type
_entity_poly.pdbx_seq_one_letter_code
_entity_poly.pdbx_strand_id
1 'polypeptide(L)'
;IPSPQEGGWWGDWIERLPGREAIDLGRDISQEKADQARLAETWRTGGGSAPMTPTFDHALGLVYISIGGPDPHGFPPPAEPHPGDMRWTNSICALHIETGSLAWCYQFLPHDTKGASGPTPGILINLNIEGRMRETVARFSGLGNLYVWDRKGGDLLGVSDNYLPVENTTGGKAGANLIGVAGTVWSPGAYSFETGLLYSTNRRTPEYFEPRETLRPGGEYGNIAAVNPVTGEVVWTQQTEKPMAGGALATAGGLVFAGRTTGWFDAYDATTGARLWSFRTGAGC
;
A
#
# COMPACT_ATOMS: atom_id res chain seq x y z
N ILE A 1 -11.62 -18.45 1.99
CA ILE A 1 -12.07 -17.05 1.83
C ILE A 1 -13.57 -17.11 1.59
N PRO A 2 -14.39 -16.42 2.39
CA PRO A 2 -15.84 -16.49 2.25
C PRO A 2 -16.29 -16.08 0.84
N SER A 3 -17.30 -16.76 0.31
CA SER A 3 -17.89 -16.42 -0.98
C SER A 3 -18.72 -15.13 -0.88
N PRO A 4 -19.14 -14.49 -1.99
CA PRO A 4 -20.09 -13.38 -1.94
C PRO A 4 -21.37 -13.70 -1.15
N GLN A 5 -21.84 -14.95 -1.18
CA GLN A 5 -23.00 -15.42 -0.43
C GLN A 5 -22.75 -15.48 1.08
N GLU A 6 -21.49 -15.60 1.49
CA GLU A 6 -21.03 -15.58 2.88
C GLU A 6 -20.55 -14.17 3.29
N GLY A 7 -20.90 -13.14 2.51
CA GLY A 7 -20.48 -11.74 2.74
C GLY A 7 -19.03 -11.46 2.36
N GLY A 8 -18.31 -12.43 1.79
CA GLY A 8 -16.88 -12.34 1.61
C GLY A 8 -16.38 -11.47 0.48
N TRP A 9 -17.18 -11.20 -0.57
CA TRP A 9 -16.86 -10.22 -1.62
C TRP A 9 -17.41 -8.83 -1.27
N TRP A 10 -18.67 -8.80 -0.82
CA TRP A 10 -19.37 -7.56 -0.47
C TRP A 10 -18.79 -6.88 0.77
N GLY A 11 -18.22 -7.66 1.68
CA GLY A 11 -17.72 -7.20 2.97
C GLY A 11 -18.81 -6.56 3.83
N ASP A 12 -18.39 -5.56 4.59
CA ASP A 12 -19.18 -4.90 5.62
C ASP A 12 -19.71 -3.52 5.18
N TRP A 13 -19.53 -3.17 3.90
CA TRP A 13 -19.94 -1.88 3.32
C TRP A 13 -19.23 -0.69 4.00
N ILE A 14 -17.91 -0.81 4.14
CA ILE A 14 -17.07 0.17 4.84
C ILE A 14 -17.02 1.50 4.08
N GLU A 15 -17.50 2.58 4.70
CA GLU A 15 -17.55 3.93 4.09
C GLU A 15 -16.29 4.77 4.34
N ARG A 16 -15.44 4.35 5.30
CA ARG A 16 -14.26 5.10 5.73
C ARG A 16 -13.00 4.27 5.67
N LEU A 17 -11.88 4.90 5.34
CA LEU A 17 -10.61 4.19 5.17
C LEU A 17 -10.13 3.58 6.51
N PRO A 18 -9.91 2.25 6.59
CA PRO A 18 -9.43 1.61 7.81
C PRO A 18 -8.07 2.13 8.27
N GLY A 19 -7.96 2.47 9.57
CA GLY A 19 -6.79 3.08 10.19
C GLY A 19 -6.68 4.59 9.95
N ARG A 20 -7.62 5.18 9.22
CA ARG A 20 -7.64 6.58 8.81
C ARG A 20 -9.08 7.09 8.69
N GLU A 21 -9.87 6.92 9.73
CA GLU A 21 -11.34 7.03 9.72
C GLU A 21 -11.86 8.44 9.41
N ALA A 22 -11.02 9.47 9.46
CA ALA A 22 -11.36 10.82 8.99
C ALA A 22 -11.58 10.88 7.46
N ILE A 23 -11.20 9.83 6.74
CA ILE A 23 -11.22 9.73 5.28
C ILE A 23 -12.49 9.00 4.86
N ASP A 24 -13.38 9.74 4.22
CA ASP A 24 -14.57 9.22 3.54
C ASP A 24 -14.20 8.72 2.13
N LEU A 25 -14.65 7.50 1.80
CA LEU A 25 -14.40 6.84 0.51
C LEU A 25 -15.33 7.35 -0.61
N GLY A 26 -16.35 8.16 -0.29
CA GLY A 26 -17.27 8.76 -1.24
C GLY A 26 -18.23 7.76 -1.90
N ARG A 27 -18.59 6.72 -1.16
CA ARG A 27 -19.39 5.59 -1.65
C ARG A 27 -20.89 5.88 -1.66
N ASP A 28 -21.59 5.36 -2.66
CA ASP A 28 -23.06 5.30 -2.67
C ASP A 28 -23.51 3.89 -2.28
N ILE A 29 -23.53 3.61 -0.97
CA ILE A 29 -23.89 2.29 -0.43
C ILE A 29 -25.30 1.86 -0.85
N SER A 30 -26.21 2.80 -1.08
CA SER A 30 -27.57 2.48 -1.51
C SER A 30 -27.58 1.96 -2.94
N GLN A 31 -26.87 2.64 -3.84
CA GLN A 31 -26.72 2.21 -5.23
C GLN A 31 -25.96 0.89 -5.33
N GLU A 32 -24.85 0.73 -4.60
CA GLU A 32 -24.08 -0.51 -4.65
C GLU A 32 -24.90 -1.73 -4.19
N LYS A 33 -25.71 -1.59 -3.14
CA LYS A 33 -26.63 -2.66 -2.71
C LYS A 33 -27.72 -2.95 -3.73
N ALA A 34 -28.23 -1.92 -4.42
CA ALA A 34 -29.19 -2.11 -5.50
C ALA A 34 -28.59 -2.88 -6.69
N ASP A 35 -27.29 -2.70 -6.94
CA ASP A 35 -26.56 -3.38 -8.02
C ASP A 35 -26.06 -4.78 -7.66
N GLN A 36 -26.10 -5.18 -6.38
CA GLN A 36 -25.57 -6.45 -5.88
C GLN A 36 -26.08 -7.67 -6.67
N ALA A 37 -27.38 -7.73 -6.99
CA ALA A 37 -27.95 -8.84 -7.73
C ALA A 37 -27.48 -8.86 -9.20
N ARG A 38 -27.35 -7.69 -9.82
CA ARG A 38 -26.89 -7.53 -11.20
C ARG A 38 -25.40 -7.87 -11.34
N LEU A 39 -24.62 -7.56 -10.31
CA LEU A 39 -23.16 -7.70 -10.28
C LEU A 39 -22.70 -8.87 -9.40
N ALA A 40 -23.58 -9.85 -9.17
CA ALA A 40 -23.34 -10.92 -8.20
C ALA A 40 -22.09 -11.78 -8.47
N GLU A 41 -21.69 -11.89 -9.74
CA GLU A 41 -20.62 -12.76 -10.21
C GLU A 41 -19.31 -12.02 -10.54
N THR A 42 -19.23 -10.70 -10.30
CA THR A 42 -18.04 -9.93 -10.72
C THR A 42 -16.77 -10.29 -9.95
N TRP A 43 -16.90 -10.90 -8.77
CA TRP A 43 -15.81 -11.51 -8.02
C TRP A 43 -15.00 -12.53 -8.84
N ARG A 44 -15.62 -13.22 -9.82
CA ARG A 44 -14.93 -14.22 -10.66
C ARG A 44 -13.83 -13.63 -11.52
N THR A 45 -13.95 -12.33 -11.82
CA THR A 45 -12.98 -11.55 -12.58
C THR A 45 -12.47 -10.37 -11.76
N GLY A 46 -12.68 -10.40 -10.44
CA GLY A 46 -12.60 -9.25 -9.53
C GLY A 46 -11.20 -8.86 -9.10
N GLY A 47 -10.15 -9.40 -9.71
CA GLY A 47 -8.76 -9.13 -9.31
C GLY A 47 -8.35 -9.84 -8.02
N GLY A 48 -7.59 -9.16 -7.15
CA GLY A 48 -7.12 -9.73 -5.89
C GLY A 48 -5.98 -10.75 -6.05
N SER A 49 -5.11 -10.56 -7.04
CA SER A 49 -3.92 -11.40 -7.21
C SER A 49 -2.92 -11.22 -6.06
N ALA A 50 -1.98 -12.15 -5.88
CA ALA A 50 -0.90 -12.04 -4.91
C ALA A 50 0.46 -11.97 -5.64
N PRO A 51 0.83 -10.83 -6.22
CA PRO A 51 1.97 -10.74 -7.14
C PRO A 51 3.34 -10.66 -6.45
N MET A 52 3.35 -10.47 -5.12
CA MET A 52 4.57 -10.24 -4.36
C MET A 52 5.04 -11.50 -3.63
N THR A 53 6.35 -11.61 -3.45
CA THR A 53 6.96 -12.64 -2.61
C THR A 53 6.38 -12.57 -1.20
N PRO A 54 5.80 -13.66 -0.68
CA PRO A 54 5.32 -13.70 0.70
C PRO A 54 6.47 -13.66 1.71
N THR A 55 6.15 -13.23 2.93
CA THR A 55 7.10 -13.26 4.06
C THR A 55 6.72 -14.38 5.01
N PHE A 56 7.70 -15.08 5.58
CA PHE A 56 7.46 -16.25 6.43
C PHE A 56 7.97 -16.02 7.85
N ASP A 57 7.12 -16.35 8.82
CA ASP A 57 7.48 -16.44 10.24
C ASP A 57 7.49 -17.90 10.68
N HIS A 58 8.70 -18.42 10.91
CA HIS A 58 8.90 -19.80 11.34
C HIS A 58 8.36 -20.06 12.75
N ALA A 59 8.41 -19.08 13.66
CA ALA A 59 7.99 -19.29 15.05
C ALA A 59 6.46 -19.42 15.16
N LEU A 60 5.72 -18.71 14.31
CA LEU A 60 4.26 -18.76 14.27
C LEU A 60 3.72 -19.77 13.23
N GLY A 61 4.57 -20.26 12.32
CA GLY A 61 4.14 -21.07 11.19
C GLY A 61 3.22 -20.31 10.24
N LEU A 62 3.41 -18.99 10.12
CA LEU A 62 2.57 -18.10 9.33
C LEU A 62 3.30 -17.57 8.11
N VAL A 63 2.61 -17.53 6.97
CA VAL A 63 3.02 -16.82 5.76
C VAL A 63 2.12 -15.62 5.54
N TYR A 64 2.72 -14.45 5.30
CA TYR A 64 2.04 -13.20 5.07
C TYR A 64 2.04 -12.89 3.57
N ILE A 65 0.84 -12.81 3.01
CA ILE A 65 0.59 -12.61 1.59
C ILE A 65 -0.07 -11.24 1.39
N SER A 66 0.50 -10.45 0.48
CA SER A 66 -0.10 -9.18 0.06
C SER A 66 -1.02 -9.41 -1.13
N ILE A 67 -2.30 -9.10 -0.93
CA ILE A 67 -3.34 -9.21 -1.94
C ILE A 67 -3.49 -7.85 -2.64
N GLY A 68 -3.42 -7.89 -3.97
CA GLY A 68 -3.55 -6.77 -4.88
C GLY A 68 -4.98 -6.23 -4.99
N GLY A 69 -5.14 -5.21 -5.82
CA GLY A 69 -6.40 -4.50 -5.98
C GLY A 69 -7.44 -5.27 -6.80
N PRO A 70 -8.66 -4.73 -6.86
CA PRO A 70 -9.71 -5.27 -7.69
C PRO A 70 -9.44 -5.02 -9.18
N ASP A 71 -10.02 -5.86 -10.03
CA ASP A 71 -10.04 -5.69 -11.47
C ASP A 71 -11.47 -5.87 -12.03
N PRO A 72 -11.85 -5.11 -13.07
CA PRO A 72 -11.14 -3.95 -13.59
C PRO A 72 -11.29 -2.74 -12.64
N HIS A 73 -10.27 -1.89 -12.59
CA HIS A 73 -10.29 -0.60 -11.89
C HIS A 73 -10.49 0.55 -12.87
N GLY A 74 -10.80 1.75 -12.35
CA GLY A 74 -10.82 2.98 -13.13
C GLY A 74 -12.14 3.38 -13.77
N PHE A 75 -13.24 2.78 -13.33
CA PHE A 75 -14.58 3.09 -13.81
C PHE A 75 -15.31 3.93 -12.75
N PRO A 76 -15.75 5.17 -13.06
CA PRO A 76 -16.59 5.93 -12.15
C PRO A 76 -18.03 5.38 -12.17
N PRO A 77 -18.80 5.55 -11.08
CA PRO A 77 -20.24 5.31 -11.09
C PRO A 77 -20.92 6.08 -12.24
N PRO A 78 -21.96 5.49 -12.90
CA PRO A 78 -22.53 4.17 -12.66
C PRO A 78 -21.86 3.04 -13.49
N ALA A 79 -20.76 3.33 -14.19
CA ALA A 79 -20.06 2.35 -15.03
C ALA A 79 -19.20 1.37 -14.22
N GLU A 80 -19.07 1.61 -12.92
CA GLU A 80 -18.35 0.75 -12.00
C GLU A 80 -18.94 -0.69 -11.96
N PRO A 81 -18.12 -1.73 -12.17
CA PRO A 81 -18.60 -3.10 -12.24
C PRO A 81 -18.61 -3.84 -10.89
N HIS A 82 -18.24 -3.21 -9.78
CA HIS A 82 -18.03 -3.90 -8.50
C HIS A 82 -18.74 -3.20 -7.35
N PRO A 83 -19.79 -3.81 -6.77
CA PRO A 83 -20.32 -3.36 -5.50
C PRO A 83 -19.50 -3.88 -4.31
N GLY A 84 -19.66 -3.24 -3.15
CA GLY A 84 -19.15 -3.71 -1.87
C GLY A 84 -17.67 -3.42 -1.65
N ASP A 85 -17.14 -3.94 -0.55
CA ASP A 85 -15.75 -3.73 -0.14
C ASP A 85 -14.74 -4.42 -1.06
N MET A 86 -15.20 -5.33 -1.92
CA MET A 86 -14.40 -6.13 -2.85
C MET A 86 -13.39 -7.02 -2.10
N ARG A 87 -13.82 -7.62 -0.99
CA ARG A 87 -12.92 -8.43 -0.16
C ARG A 87 -12.47 -9.70 -0.90
N TRP A 88 -11.21 -10.12 -0.77
CA TRP A 88 -10.13 -9.58 0.07
C TRP A 88 -9.08 -8.79 -0.73
N THR A 89 -9.49 -8.03 -1.74
CA THR A 89 -8.56 -7.13 -2.45
C THR A 89 -7.93 -6.13 -1.48
N ASN A 90 -6.75 -5.60 -1.82
CA ASN A 90 -6.03 -4.61 -1.01
C ASN A 90 -5.89 -5.02 0.45
N SER A 91 -5.44 -6.24 0.65
CA SER A 91 -5.29 -6.83 1.98
C SER A 91 -3.88 -7.32 2.22
N ILE A 92 -3.54 -7.50 3.49
CA ILE A 92 -2.50 -8.43 3.91
C ILE A 92 -3.20 -9.57 4.65
N CYS A 93 -2.84 -10.80 4.32
CA CYS A 93 -3.43 -12.00 4.92
C CYS A 93 -2.33 -12.91 5.44
N ALA A 94 -2.48 -13.38 6.68
CA ALA A 94 -1.65 -14.42 7.26
C ALA A 94 -2.34 -15.78 7.09
N LEU A 95 -1.64 -16.74 6.50
CA LEU A 95 -2.08 -18.12 6.37
C LEU A 95 -1.15 -19.03 7.16
N HIS A 96 -1.69 -20.11 7.72
CA HIS A 96 -0.86 -21.19 8.24
C HIS A 96 -0.14 -21.89 7.08
N ILE A 97 1.19 -21.97 7.14
CA ILE A 97 2.01 -22.46 6.02
C ILE A 97 1.74 -23.92 5.68
N GLU A 98 1.41 -24.75 6.68
CA GLU A 98 1.22 -26.19 6.51
C GLU A 98 -0.15 -26.54 5.90
N THR A 99 -1.18 -25.75 6.21
CA THR A 99 -2.58 -26.07 5.87
C THR A 99 -3.18 -25.13 4.84
N GLY A 100 -2.59 -23.95 4.63
CA GLY A 100 -3.18 -22.86 3.85
C GLY A 100 -4.41 -22.22 4.52
N SER A 101 -4.75 -22.60 5.75
CA SER A 101 -5.91 -22.03 6.45
C SER A 101 -5.63 -20.59 6.87
N LEU A 102 -6.63 -19.73 6.72
CA LEU A 102 -6.56 -18.33 7.10
C LEU A 102 -6.38 -18.19 8.62
N ALA A 103 -5.35 -17.47 9.05
CA ALA A 103 -5.18 -17.04 10.42
C ALA A 103 -5.88 -15.69 10.64
N TRP A 104 -5.54 -14.70 9.81
CA TRP A 104 -6.18 -13.38 9.82
C TRP A 104 -5.98 -12.66 8.48
N CYS A 105 -6.86 -11.72 8.14
CA CYS A 105 -6.72 -10.80 7.00
C CYS A 105 -7.09 -9.39 7.45
N TYR A 106 -6.37 -8.40 6.92
CA TYR A 106 -6.68 -6.99 7.10
C TYR A 106 -6.76 -6.30 5.74
N GLN A 107 -7.94 -5.78 5.39
CA GLN A 107 -8.17 -4.97 4.19
C GLN A 107 -7.93 -3.49 4.53
N PHE A 108 -6.89 -2.89 3.96
CA PHE A 108 -6.54 -1.49 4.25
C PHE A 108 -7.18 -0.50 3.27
N LEU A 109 -7.63 -0.96 2.10
CA LEU A 109 -8.34 -0.13 1.12
C LEU A 109 -9.54 -0.89 0.54
N PRO A 110 -10.72 -0.78 1.19
CA PRO A 110 -11.96 -1.32 0.66
C PRO A 110 -12.44 -0.49 -0.54
N HIS A 111 -13.12 -1.15 -1.47
CA HIS A 111 -13.79 -0.50 -2.60
C HIS A 111 -12.84 0.39 -3.45
N ASP A 112 -11.69 -0.16 -3.84
CA ASP A 112 -10.70 0.55 -4.64
C ASP A 112 -11.14 0.67 -6.10
N THR A 113 -11.60 1.86 -6.47
CA THR A 113 -12.01 2.16 -7.85
C THR A 113 -10.91 2.78 -8.68
N LYS A 114 -9.71 2.96 -8.11
CA LYS A 114 -8.66 3.84 -8.64
C LYS A 114 -7.33 3.14 -8.90
N GLY A 115 -7.21 1.85 -8.58
CA GLY A 115 -5.97 1.10 -8.77
C GLY A 115 -4.91 1.41 -7.71
N ALA A 116 -5.31 1.88 -6.52
CA ALA A 116 -4.41 2.37 -5.47
C ALA A 116 -3.82 1.27 -4.57
N SER A 117 -3.85 0.03 -5.03
CA SER A 117 -3.45 -1.15 -4.26
C SER A 117 -2.03 -1.10 -3.68
N GLY A 118 -1.05 -0.94 -4.55
CA GLY A 118 0.37 -1.03 -4.17
C GLY A 118 0.73 -2.29 -3.35
N PRO A 119 0.64 -3.50 -3.92
CA PRO A 119 1.08 -4.72 -3.24
C PRO A 119 2.60 -4.71 -3.05
N THR A 120 3.05 -4.75 -1.80
CA THR A 120 4.46 -4.84 -1.37
C THR A 120 4.66 -6.05 -0.44
N PRO A 121 5.84 -6.65 -0.34
CA PRO A 121 6.11 -7.67 0.68
C PRO A 121 6.02 -7.07 2.09
N GLY A 122 5.51 -7.85 3.05
CA GLY A 122 5.52 -7.47 4.46
C GLY A 122 6.92 -7.61 5.06
N ILE A 123 7.26 -6.76 6.03
CA ILE A 123 8.54 -6.77 6.74
C ILE A 123 8.27 -7.17 8.19
N LEU A 124 8.85 -8.29 8.62
CA LEU A 124 8.73 -8.76 10.01
C LEU A 124 9.79 -8.10 10.87
N ILE A 125 9.33 -7.30 11.84
CA ILE A 125 10.19 -6.56 12.77
C ILE A 125 9.56 -6.52 14.15
N ASN A 126 10.39 -6.54 15.18
CA ASN A 126 9.95 -6.33 16.55
C ASN A 126 10.10 -4.85 16.90
N LEU A 127 9.03 -4.21 17.34
CA LEU A 127 9.00 -2.77 17.62
C LEU A 127 8.65 -2.51 19.07
N ASN A 128 9.31 -1.54 19.69
CA ASN A 128 8.94 -1.07 21.02
C ASN A 128 7.82 -0.03 20.89
N ILE A 129 6.57 -0.45 21.10
CA ILE A 129 5.38 0.40 21.00
C ILE A 129 4.82 0.57 22.40
N GLU A 130 4.70 1.81 22.86
CA GLU A 130 4.21 2.16 24.21
C GLU A 130 5.00 1.45 25.33
N GLY A 131 6.31 1.31 25.18
CA GLY A 131 7.18 0.66 26.17
C GLY A 131 7.08 -0.87 26.19
N ARG A 132 6.36 -1.49 25.24
CA ARG A 132 6.26 -2.94 25.08
C ARG A 132 6.84 -3.39 23.75
N MET A 133 7.67 -4.42 23.78
CA MET A 133 8.10 -5.09 22.55
C MET A 133 6.91 -5.82 21.92
N ARG A 134 6.56 -5.42 20.70
CA ARG A 134 5.51 -6.01 19.87
C ARG A 134 6.14 -6.73 18.69
N GLU A 135 5.63 -7.92 18.41
CA GLU A 135 5.97 -8.70 17.23
C GLU A 135 5.12 -8.22 16.06
N THR A 136 5.73 -7.58 15.05
CA THR A 136 4.96 -6.84 14.04
C THR A 136 5.26 -7.27 12.61
N VAL A 137 4.30 -7.02 11.74
CA VAL A 137 4.46 -7.02 10.29
C VAL A 137 4.13 -5.62 9.78
N ALA A 138 5.08 -5.02 9.07
CA ALA A 138 4.94 -3.68 8.51
C ALA A 138 4.86 -3.76 6.98
N ARG A 139 4.06 -2.89 6.36
CA ARG A 139 3.87 -2.88 4.90
C ARG A 139 3.64 -1.47 4.38
N PHE A 140 4.37 -1.10 3.34
CA PHE A 140 4.09 0.12 2.60
C PHE A 140 2.92 -0.07 1.62
N SER A 141 2.09 0.95 1.46
CA SER A 141 0.87 0.89 0.63
C SER A 141 0.96 1.77 -0.62
N GLY A 142 0.08 1.49 -1.59
CA GLY A 142 -0.13 2.37 -2.75
C GLY A 142 -0.73 3.74 -2.40
N LEU A 143 -1.22 3.91 -1.16
CA LEU A 143 -1.76 5.15 -0.61
C LEU A 143 -0.68 6.14 -0.13
N GLY A 144 0.58 5.73 -0.13
CA GLY A 144 1.68 6.63 0.25
C GLY A 144 2.01 6.64 1.73
N ASN A 145 1.67 5.58 2.44
CA ASN A 145 1.93 5.42 3.86
C ASN A 145 2.43 4.00 4.20
N LEU A 146 2.74 3.81 5.47
CA LEU A 146 3.14 2.56 6.09
C LEU A 146 2.06 2.13 7.07
N TYR A 147 1.66 0.87 6.99
CA TYR A 147 0.83 0.21 8.00
C TYR A 147 1.68 -0.74 8.83
N VAL A 148 1.36 -0.86 10.12
CA VAL A 148 2.01 -1.77 11.07
C VAL A 148 0.93 -2.54 11.82
N TRP A 149 1.01 -3.87 11.77
CA TRP A 149 0.09 -4.78 12.47
C TRP A 149 0.84 -5.67 13.45
N ASP A 150 0.12 -6.13 14.47
CA ASP A 150 0.52 -7.29 15.27
C ASP A 150 0.57 -8.51 14.35
N ARG A 151 1.73 -9.15 14.23
CA ARG A 151 1.89 -10.23 13.23
C ARG A 151 1.14 -11.50 13.60
N LYS A 152 0.79 -11.70 14.88
CA LYS A 152 0.07 -12.89 15.34
C LYS A 152 -1.44 -12.74 15.14
N GLY A 153 -2.00 -11.60 15.53
CA GLY A 153 -3.46 -11.37 15.53
C GLY A 153 -3.99 -10.55 14.36
N GLY A 154 -3.14 -9.78 13.68
CA GLY A 154 -3.57 -8.85 12.62
C GLY A 154 -4.15 -7.53 13.14
N ASP A 155 -4.06 -7.26 14.45
CA ASP A 155 -4.50 -6.00 15.04
C ASP A 155 -3.66 -4.85 14.47
N LEU A 156 -4.32 -3.79 14.00
CA LEU A 156 -3.63 -2.59 13.54
C LEU A 156 -2.98 -1.87 14.73
N LEU A 157 -1.68 -1.60 14.64
CA LEU A 157 -0.89 -0.94 15.67
C LEU A 157 -0.53 0.50 15.31
N GLY A 158 -0.46 0.82 14.01
CA GLY A 158 -0.13 2.16 13.57
C GLY A 158 -0.23 2.34 12.06
N VAL A 159 -0.46 3.59 11.66
CA VAL A 159 -0.40 4.04 10.26
C VAL A 159 0.43 5.30 10.22
N SER A 160 1.37 5.39 9.29
CA SER A 160 2.21 6.58 9.14
C SER A 160 1.48 7.74 8.49
N ASP A 161 2.10 8.92 8.61
CA ASP A 161 1.86 10.03 7.73
C ASP A 161 2.14 9.63 6.26
N ASN A 162 1.57 10.40 5.33
CA ASN A 162 1.82 10.17 3.92
C ASN A 162 3.20 10.74 3.54
N TYR A 163 4.10 9.90 3.03
CA TYR A 163 5.42 10.32 2.55
C TYR A 163 5.42 10.86 1.12
N LEU A 164 4.29 10.76 0.44
CA LEU A 164 4.00 11.51 -0.77
C LEU A 164 2.84 12.43 -0.41
N PRO A 165 3.01 13.77 -0.47
CA PRO A 165 1.91 14.67 -0.19
C PRO A 165 0.86 14.47 -1.27
N VAL A 166 -0.32 14.06 -0.82
CA VAL A 166 -1.46 13.95 -1.69
C VAL A 166 -2.58 14.76 -1.08
N GLU A 167 -2.60 16.04 -1.46
CA GLU A 167 -3.82 16.81 -1.30
C GLU A 167 -4.94 16.04 -2.01
N ASN A 168 -5.99 15.69 -1.26
CA ASN A 168 -7.25 15.12 -1.75
C ASN A 168 -7.32 13.62 -2.15
N THR A 169 -6.37 12.73 -1.84
CA THR A 169 -6.57 11.29 -2.17
C THR A 169 -7.43 10.51 -1.18
N THR A 170 -7.83 11.11 -0.08
CA THR A 170 -8.53 10.38 0.94
C THR A 170 -9.36 11.39 1.71
N GLY A 171 -10.68 11.36 1.51
CA GLY A 171 -11.64 12.24 2.18
C GLY A 171 -12.46 13.06 1.19
N GLY A 172 -13.58 12.49 0.76
CA GLY A 172 -14.49 13.10 -0.20
C GLY A 172 -15.03 14.48 0.20
N LYS A 173 -14.87 15.44 -0.71
CA LYS A 173 -15.97 16.26 -1.23
C LYS A 173 -15.90 16.21 -2.76
N ALA A 174 -17.03 16.32 -3.44
CA ALA A 174 -17.09 16.46 -4.89
C ALA A 174 -16.10 17.55 -5.35
N GLY A 175 -15.09 17.17 -6.14
CA GLY A 175 -13.97 18.04 -6.54
C GLY A 175 -12.59 17.66 -5.97
N ALA A 176 -12.50 16.66 -5.09
CA ALA A 176 -11.25 16.12 -4.56
C ALA A 176 -10.59 15.13 -5.56
N ASN A 177 -9.36 15.41 -5.96
CA ASN A 177 -8.59 14.59 -6.91
C ASN A 177 -8.06 13.31 -6.27
N LEU A 178 -8.48 12.16 -6.77
CA LEU A 178 -7.98 10.86 -6.36
C LEU A 178 -6.87 10.43 -7.34
N ILE A 179 -5.61 10.48 -6.90
CA ILE A 179 -4.45 9.91 -7.62
C ILE A 179 -4.54 8.38 -7.55
N GLY A 180 -4.46 7.71 -8.71
CA GLY A 180 -4.45 6.24 -8.79
C GLY A 180 -3.34 5.59 -7.97
N VAL A 181 -2.08 6.00 -8.13
CA VAL A 181 -1.00 5.56 -7.21
C VAL A 181 -0.19 6.76 -6.73
N ALA A 182 -0.12 6.92 -5.41
CA ALA A 182 0.73 7.90 -4.74
C ALA A 182 1.50 7.27 -3.59
N GLY A 183 2.17 6.15 -3.86
CA GLY A 183 2.80 5.36 -2.81
C GLY A 183 3.80 4.34 -3.31
N THR A 184 4.00 3.31 -2.51
CA THR A 184 4.82 2.15 -2.86
C THR A 184 3.96 1.14 -3.60
N VAL A 185 4.49 0.59 -4.70
CA VAL A 185 3.86 -0.51 -5.44
C VAL A 185 4.68 -1.77 -5.29
N TRP A 186 5.27 -2.32 -6.34
CA TRP A 186 6.02 -3.59 -6.27
C TRP A 186 7.37 -3.47 -5.53
N SER A 187 7.80 -2.28 -5.16
CA SER A 187 9.11 -2.06 -4.54
C SER A 187 9.16 -2.67 -3.13
N PRO A 188 10.07 -3.61 -2.85
CA PRO A 188 10.30 -4.03 -1.47
C PRO A 188 10.96 -2.90 -0.67
N GLY A 189 10.46 -2.69 0.55
CA GLY A 189 11.07 -1.78 1.50
C GLY A 189 12.24 -2.42 2.25
N ALA A 190 13.00 -1.60 2.98
CA ALA A 190 14.11 -2.04 3.82
C ALA A 190 13.98 -1.48 5.24
N TYR A 191 14.51 -2.20 6.22
CA TYR A 191 14.61 -1.76 7.61
C TYR A 191 16.08 -1.63 8.02
N SER A 192 16.40 -0.62 8.83
CA SER A 192 17.72 -0.51 9.48
C SER A 192 17.57 -0.64 10.99
N PHE A 193 18.30 -1.59 11.58
CA PHE A 193 18.39 -1.73 13.04
C PHE A 193 19.18 -0.57 13.68
N GLU A 194 20.07 0.09 12.92
CA GLU A 194 20.88 1.20 13.42
C GLU A 194 20.06 2.48 13.62
N THR A 195 19.14 2.76 12.69
CA THR A 195 18.31 3.98 12.73
C THR A 195 16.91 3.71 13.28
N GLY A 196 16.45 2.45 13.26
CA GLY A 196 15.08 2.08 13.58
C GLY A 196 14.06 2.50 12.52
N LEU A 197 14.49 2.93 11.32
CA LEU A 197 13.61 3.43 10.27
C LEU A 197 13.33 2.39 9.18
N LEU A 198 12.16 2.52 8.57
CA LEU A 198 11.79 1.81 7.34
C LEU A 198 11.94 2.73 6.13
N TYR A 199 12.48 2.17 5.04
CA TYR A 199 12.76 2.88 3.80
C TYR A 199 11.98 2.29 2.65
N SER A 200 11.37 3.13 1.83
CA SER A 200 10.66 2.70 0.63
C SER A 200 10.93 3.60 -0.56
N THR A 201 10.97 3.01 -1.74
CA THR A 201 10.91 3.74 -3.01
C THR A 201 9.48 3.80 -3.49
N ASN A 202 9.10 4.96 -3.98
CA ASN A 202 7.71 5.34 -4.16
C ASN A 202 7.52 6.03 -5.49
N ARG A 203 6.27 6.11 -5.93
CA ARG A 203 5.88 6.84 -7.12
C ARG A 203 4.61 7.62 -6.90
N ARG A 204 4.57 8.79 -7.51
CA ARG A 204 3.36 9.53 -7.76
C ARG A 204 3.06 9.43 -9.24
N THR A 205 2.01 8.68 -9.55
CA THR A 205 1.49 8.49 -10.90
C THR A 205 0.02 8.86 -10.89
N PRO A 206 -0.33 10.10 -11.30
CA PRO A 206 -1.72 10.49 -11.51
C PRO A 206 -2.35 9.61 -12.58
N GLU A 207 -3.38 8.86 -12.20
CA GLU A 207 -4.26 8.20 -13.17
C GLU A 207 -5.40 9.14 -13.54
N TYR A 208 -5.57 9.34 -14.84
CA TYR A 208 -6.61 10.20 -15.40
C TYR A 208 -7.91 9.38 -15.49
N PHE A 209 -8.96 9.85 -14.83
CA PHE A 209 -10.33 9.41 -15.12
C PHE A 209 -11.05 10.56 -15.83
N GLU A 210 -11.74 10.22 -16.91
CA GLU A 210 -12.16 11.14 -17.97
C GLU A 210 -13.07 12.33 -17.54
N PRO A 211 -13.09 13.42 -18.35
CA PRO A 211 -12.33 13.60 -19.59
C PRO A 211 -10.87 13.97 -19.30
N ARG A 212 -9.98 13.50 -20.18
CA ARG A 212 -8.51 13.68 -20.21
C ARG A 212 -8.03 15.13 -20.29
N GLU A 213 -8.79 16.11 -19.81
CA GLU A 213 -8.48 17.52 -19.98
C GLU A 213 -8.02 18.14 -18.66
N THR A 214 -6.69 18.12 -18.54
CA THR A 214 -5.77 19.08 -17.89
C THR A 214 -4.76 18.36 -17.01
N LEU A 215 -3.48 18.42 -17.41
CA LEU A 215 -2.33 18.11 -16.55
C LEU A 215 -2.46 18.95 -15.29
N ARG A 216 -2.83 18.33 -14.16
CA ARG A 216 -2.84 19.02 -12.87
C ARG A 216 -1.40 19.24 -12.38
N PRO A 217 -1.14 20.31 -11.60
CA PRO A 217 0.22 20.65 -11.15
C PRO A 217 0.91 19.48 -10.43
N GLY A 218 2.22 19.32 -10.65
CA GLY A 218 3.08 18.39 -9.90
C GLY A 218 3.62 17.17 -10.67
N GLY A 219 3.00 16.78 -11.78
CA GLY A 219 3.52 15.73 -12.69
C GLY A 219 3.76 14.35 -12.07
N GLU A 220 4.35 13.46 -12.86
CA GLU A 220 4.85 12.17 -12.39
C GLU A 220 6.25 12.30 -11.82
N TYR A 221 6.49 11.75 -10.63
CA TYR A 221 7.80 11.71 -10.02
C TYR A 221 7.92 10.51 -9.09
N GLY A 222 9.15 10.21 -8.68
CA GLY A 222 9.43 9.18 -7.69
C GLY A 222 9.89 9.79 -6.38
N ASN A 223 9.95 8.98 -5.34
CA ASN A 223 10.39 9.44 -4.03
C ASN A 223 11.04 8.29 -3.27
N ILE A 224 12.02 8.57 -2.43
CA ILE A 224 12.50 7.66 -1.40
C ILE A 224 12.11 8.24 -0.06
N ALA A 225 11.45 7.47 0.78
CA ALA A 225 11.00 7.92 2.09
C ALA A 225 11.65 7.09 3.19
N ALA A 226 11.98 7.75 4.30
CA ALA A 226 12.25 7.11 5.58
C ALA A 226 11.11 7.39 6.54
N VAL A 227 10.59 6.34 7.16
CA VAL A 227 9.44 6.39 8.06
C VAL A 227 9.82 5.76 9.39
N ASN A 228 9.49 6.41 10.49
CA ASN A 228 9.56 5.83 11.81
C ASN A 228 8.33 4.91 12.02
N PRO A 229 8.51 3.59 12.14
CA PRO A 229 7.39 2.66 12.21
C PRO A 229 6.65 2.68 13.56
N VAL A 230 7.22 3.30 14.60
CA VAL A 230 6.58 3.40 15.93
C VAL A 230 5.73 4.66 16.02
N THR A 231 6.25 5.80 15.57
CA THR A 231 5.54 7.08 15.66
C THR A 231 4.67 7.37 14.45
N GLY A 232 4.93 6.71 13.31
CA GLY A 232 4.30 7.02 12.03
C GLY A 232 4.88 8.26 11.33
N GLU A 233 5.92 8.88 11.88
CA GLU A 233 6.51 10.09 11.32
C GLU A 233 7.31 9.79 10.04
N VAL A 234 7.13 10.62 9.01
CA VAL A 234 8.03 10.65 7.84
C VAL A 234 9.26 11.49 8.19
N VAL A 235 10.39 10.82 8.43
CA VAL A 235 11.62 11.45 8.90
C VAL A 235 12.29 12.27 7.79
N TRP A 236 12.34 11.71 6.58
CA TRP A 236 12.83 12.43 5.41
C TRP A 236 12.29 11.82 4.11
N THR A 237 12.32 12.63 3.05
CA THR A 237 11.98 12.22 1.68
C THR A 237 12.98 12.78 0.68
N GLN A 238 13.26 12.01 -0.38
CA GLN A 238 14.08 12.43 -1.51
C GLN A 238 13.33 12.21 -2.82
N GLN A 239 12.87 13.31 -3.42
CA GLN A 239 12.17 13.27 -4.70
C GLN A 239 13.13 12.94 -5.85
N THR A 240 12.69 12.08 -6.76
CA THR A 240 13.40 11.70 -7.99
C THR A 240 12.63 12.17 -9.23
N GLU A 241 13.34 12.30 -10.34
CA GLU A 241 12.82 12.90 -11.57
C GLU A 241 11.70 12.07 -12.23
N LYS A 242 11.70 10.76 -11.96
CA LYS A 242 10.74 9.79 -12.51
C LYS A 242 10.25 8.84 -11.41
N PRO A 243 9.02 8.29 -11.55
CA PRO A 243 8.50 7.23 -10.70
C PRO A 243 9.54 6.14 -10.42
N MET A 244 9.67 5.70 -9.17
CA MET A 244 10.55 4.57 -8.82
C MET A 244 9.82 3.24 -8.94
N ALA A 245 10.58 2.15 -9.12
CA ALA A 245 10.08 0.77 -9.21
C ALA A 245 11.02 -0.26 -8.57
N GLY A 246 12.30 0.08 -8.39
CA GLY A 246 13.28 -0.78 -7.71
C GLY A 246 13.15 -0.75 -6.20
N GLY A 247 13.60 -1.80 -5.50
CA GLY A 247 13.60 -1.85 -4.04
C GLY A 247 14.62 -0.93 -3.36
N ALA A 248 14.47 -0.79 -2.05
CA ALA A 248 15.49 -0.19 -1.18
C ALA A 248 16.34 -1.29 -0.51
N LEU A 249 17.60 -0.95 -0.17
CA LEU A 249 18.48 -1.80 0.64
C LEU A 249 19.17 -0.96 1.71
N ALA A 250 18.87 -1.20 2.97
CA ALA A 250 19.55 -0.58 4.10
C ALA A 250 20.72 -1.44 4.58
N THR A 251 21.79 -0.80 5.08
CA THR A 251 23.01 -1.48 5.53
C THR A 251 23.44 -0.96 6.90
N ALA A 252 24.19 -1.80 7.65
CA ALA A 252 24.78 -1.42 8.93
C ALA A 252 25.83 -0.28 8.83
N GLY A 253 26.30 0.04 7.62
CA GLY A 253 27.19 1.18 7.38
C GLY A 253 26.48 2.54 7.37
N GLY A 254 25.20 2.60 7.72
CA GLY A 254 24.42 3.83 7.69
C GLY A 254 24.03 4.29 6.29
N LEU A 255 23.98 3.37 5.32
CA LEU A 255 23.62 3.67 3.92
C LEU A 255 22.33 2.97 3.50
N VAL A 256 21.54 3.66 2.69
CA VAL A 256 20.39 3.12 1.95
C VAL A 256 20.67 3.20 0.45
N PHE A 257 20.57 2.09 -0.25
CA PHE A 257 20.74 2.02 -1.70
C PHE A 257 19.40 1.90 -2.40
N ALA A 258 19.25 2.57 -3.55
CA ALA A 258 18.07 2.43 -4.40
C ALA A 258 18.40 2.64 -5.88
N GLY A 259 17.69 1.90 -6.73
CA GLY A 259 17.72 2.09 -8.19
C GLY A 259 16.63 3.07 -8.64
N ARG A 260 16.97 3.96 -9.58
CA ARG A 260 16.02 4.83 -10.28
C ARG A 260 15.67 4.26 -11.65
N THR A 261 14.43 4.44 -12.08
CA THR A 261 13.95 4.08 -13.44
C THR A 261 14.68 4.82 -14.55
N THR A 262 15.37 5.91 -14.22
CA THR A 262 16.22 6.63 -15.15
C THR A 262 17.56 5.95 -15.41
N GLY A 263 17.92 4.86 -14.71
CA GLY A 263 19.18 4.12 -14.88
C GLY A 263 20.33 4.58 -13.99
N TRP A 264 19.98 5.16 -12.83
CA TRP A 264 20.93 5.49 -11.78
C TRP A 264 20.78 4.52 -10.60
N PHE A 265 21.90 4.23 -9.96
CA PHE A 265 21.96 3.54 -8.68
C PHE A 265 22.58 4.49 -7.67
N ASP A 266 21.83 4.83 -6.63
CA ASP A 266 22.18 5.87 -5.66
C ASP A 266 22.40 5.26 -4.27
N ALA A 267 23.27 5.89 -3.48
CA ALA A 267 23.43 5.64 -2.06
C ALA A 267 23.09 6.90 -1.27
N TYR A 268 22.28 6.74 -0.23
CA TYR A 268 21.78 7.79 0.65
C TYR A 268 22.26 7.54 2.07
N ASP A 269 22.55 8.61 2.80
CA ASP A 269 22.71 8.57 4.25
C ASP A 269 21.39 8.13 4.89
N ALA A 270 21.43 7.09 5.72
CA ALA A 270 20.23 6.46 6.27
C ALA A 270 19.46 7.35 7.25
N THR A 271 20.12 8.32 7.87
CA THR A 271 19.53 9.19 8.90
C THR A 271 18.98 10.48 8.30
N THR A 272 19.70 11.06 7.35
CA THR A 272 19.42 12.40 6.80
C THR A 272 18.79 12.35 5.40
N GLY A 273 18.90 11.23 4.70
CA GLY A 273 18.49 11.10 3.31
C GLY A 273 19.41 11.82 2.32
N ALA A 274 20.55 12.38 2.76
CA ALA A 274 21.49 13.02 1.84
C ALA A 274 22.01 12.01 0.82
N ARG A 275 21.91 12.31 -0.48
CA ARG A 275 22.50 11.47 -1.53
C ARG A 275 24.01 11.62 -1.51
N LEU A 276 24.72 10.57 -1.12
CA LEU A 276 26.17 10.57 -0.94
C LEU A 276 26.92 10.10 -2.19
N TRP A 277 26.28 9.25 -3.00
CA TRP A 277 26.90 8.66 -4.19
C TRP A 277 25.87 8.27 -5.25
N SER A 278 26.28 8.27 -6.50
CA SER A 278 25.47 7.87 -7.65
C SER A 278 26.33 7.21 -8.74
N PHE A 279 25.78 6.19 -9.40
CA PHE A 279 26.38 5.55 -10.56
C PHE A 279 25.36 5.27 -11.66
N ARG A 280 25.77 5.43 -12.92
CA ARG A 280 24.92 5.21 -14.10
C ARG A 280 25.05 3.76 -14.56
N THR A 281 23.99 2.97 -14.38
CA THR A 281 23.98 1.53 -14.72
C THR A 281 23.74 1.27 -16.21
N GLY A 282 23.23 2.26 -16.95
CA GLY A 282 22.93 2.17 -18.39
C GLY A 282 21.48 1.76 -18.71
N ALA A 283 20.74 1.24 -17.74
CA ALA A 283 19.31 0.91 -17.86
C ALA A 283 18.57 1.10 -16.53
N GLY A 284 17.29 1.49 -16.61
CA GLY A 284 16.41 1.64 -15.46
C GLY A 284 15.99 0.32 -14.82
N CYS A 285 15.53 0.42 -13.58
CA CYS A 285 14.68 -0.61 -12.96
C CYS A 285 13.22 -0.46 -13.41
#